data_AF-A0A968QAC8-F1
#
_entry.id   AF-A0A968QAC8-F1
#
_cell.length_a   1.000
_cell.length_b   1.000
_cell.length_c   1.000
_cell.angle_alpha   90.00
_cell.angle_beta   90.00
_cell.angle_gamma   90.00
#
_symmetry.space_group_name_H-M   'P 1'
#
loop_
_entity.id
_entity.type
_entity.pdbx_description
1 polymer ?
#
loop_
_entity_poly.entity_id
_entity_poly.type
_entity_poly.pdbx_seq_one_letter_code
_entity_poly.pdbx_strand_id
1 'polypeptide(L)' 'MNNSISDKLSTIFEPLFQTAVDEAIEQHRIKGESIAQSENGKVKIVTPEEMIPLAEKLKQREPKGQTHA' A
#
# COMPACT_ATOMS: atom_id res chain seq x y z
N MET A 1 -35.92 0.55 -0.69
CA MET A 1 -34.69 -0.19 -0.33
C MET A 1 -34.15 -0.84 -1.59
N ASN A 2 -33.33 -0.14 -2.36
CA ASN A 2 -32.79 -0.60 -3.65
C ASN A 2 -31.25 -0.62 -3.64
N ASN A 3 -30.64 -1.00 -2.51
CA ASN A 3 -29.17 -0.92 -2.34
C ASN A 3 -28.42 -2.15 -2.90
N SER A 4 -29.14 -3.21 -3.29
CA SER A 4 -28.56 -4.50 -3.72
C SER A 4 -27.60 -4.40 -4.92
N ILE A 5 -27.84 -3.47 -5.87
CA ILE A 5 -26.98 -3.34 -7.05
C ILE A 5 -25.74 -2.50 -6.73
N SER A 6 -25.91 -1.40 -5.99
CA SER A 6 -24.81 -0.52 -5.61
C SER A 6 -23.78 -1.26 -4.75
N ASP A 7 -24.24 -2.04 -3.77
CA ASP A 7 -23.36 -2.80 -2.88
C ASP A 7 -22.61 -3.91 -3.64
N LYS A 8 -23.27 -4.55 -4.63
CA LYS A 8 -22.63 -5.55 -5.50
C LYS A 8 -21.57 -4.95 -6.42
N LEU A 9 -21.83 -3.76 -6.98
CA LEU A 9 -20.86 -3.09 -7.82
C LEU A 9 -19.66 -2.62 -7.00
N SER A 10 -19.86 -2.03 -5.82
CA SER A 10 -18.77 -1.69 -4.91
C SER A 10 -17.89 -2.91 -4.58
N THR A 11 -18.51 -4.05 -4.25
CA THR A 11 -17.79 -5.30 -3.95
C THR A 11 -16.91 -5.79 -5.11
N ILE A 12 -17.30 -5.55 -6.37
CA ILE A 12 -16.55 -5.97 -7.56
C ILE A 12 -15.45 -4.96 -7.91
N PHE A 13 -15.76 -3.67 -7.81
CA PHE A 13 -14.84 -2.62 -8.24
C PHE A 13 -13.77 -2.32 -7.21
N GLU A 14 -14.07 -2.45 -5.92
CA GLU A 14 -13.14 -2.11 -4.84
C GLU A 14 -11.84 -2.91 -4.88
N PRO A 15 -11.84 -4.25 -5.11
CA PRO A 15 -10.60 -5.01 -5.32
C PRO A 15 -9.83 -4.60 -6.58
N LEU A 16 -10.56 -4.23 -7.65
CA LEU A 16 -9.98 -3.80 -8.93
C LEU A 16 -9.28 -2.45 -8.79
N PHE A 17 -9.92 -1.51 -8.11
CA PHE A 17 -9.33 -0.20 -7.79
C PHE A 17 -8.14 -0.35 -6.86
N GLN A 18 -8.23 -1.19 -5.83
CA GLN A 18 -7.12 -1.42 -4.92
C GLN A 18 -5.90 -1.98 -5.66
N THR A 19 -6.10 -2.96 -6.55
CA THR A 19 -5.03 -3.51 -7.40
C THR A 19 -4.37 -2.42 -8.25
N ALA A 20 -5.17 -1.59 -8.93
CA ALA A 20 -4.63 -0.52 -9.77
C ALA A 20 -3.84 0.54 -8.98
N VAL A 21 -4.32 0.87 -7.77
CA VAL A 21 -3.62 1.77 -6.84
C VAL A 21 -2.31 1.15 -6.37
N ASP A 22 -2.33 -0.12 -5.99
CA ASP A 22 -1.13 -0.84 -5.52
C ASP A 22 -0.07 -0.91 -6.63
N GLU A 23 -0.47 -1.21 -7.87
CA GLU A 23 0.41 -1.19 -9.03
C GLU A 23 1.01 0.20 -9.28
N ALA A 24 0.21 1.26 -9.21
CA ALA A 24 0.69 2.62 -9.41
C ALA A 24 1.71 3.04 -8.34
N ILE A 25 1.48 2.68 -7.08
CA ILE A 25 2.41 2.92 -5.97
C ILE A 25 3.71 2.15 -6.19
N GLU A 26 3.64 0.88 -6.59
CA GLU A 26 4.82 0.06 -6.81
C GLU A 26 5.64 0.57 -8.02
N GLN A 27 4.98 0.98 -9.10
CA GLN A 27 5.64 1.61 -10.23
C GLN A 27 6.31 2.93 -9.85
N HIS A 28 5.69 3.71 -8.96
CA HIS A 28 6.30 4.92 -8.42
C HIS A 28 7.55 4.61 -7.61
N ARG A 29 7.52 3.57 -6.75
CA ARG A 29 8.69 3.09 -5.99
C ARG A 29 9.84 2.69 -6.90
N ILE A 30 9.57 1.96 -7.98
CA ILE A 30 10.61 1.47 -8.91
C ILE A 30 11.27 2.62 -9.68
N LYS A 31 10.50 3.64 -10.07
CA LYS A 31 10.98 4.74 -10.91
C LYS A 31 11.53 5.91 -10.12
N GLY A 32 11.13 6.04 -8.85
CA GLY A 32 11.41 7.20 -8.01
C GLY A 32 12.45 6.90 -6.95
N GLU A 33 13.20 7.94 -6.59
CA GLU A 33 14.03 7.93 -5.39
C GLU A 33 13.24 8.59 -4.24
N SER A 34 13.37 8.05 -3.04
CA SER A 34 12.76 8.63 -1.85
C SER A 34 13.79 9.39 -1.03
N ILE A 35 13.34 10.35 -0.24
CA ILE A 35 14.19 11.11 0.67
C ILE A 35 13.86 10.68 2.10
N ALA A 36 14.88 10.30 2.87
CA ALA A 36 14.75 9.93 4.27
C ALA A 36 15.76 10.67 5.14
N GLN A 37 15.48 10.72 6.45
CA GLN A 37 16.45 11.22 7.42
C GLN A 37 17.34 10.06 7.89
N SER A 38 18.65 10.27 7.87
CA SER A 38 19.64 9.36 8.44
C SER A 38 19.71 9.51 9.97
N GLU A 39 20.32 8.53 10.64
CA GLU A 39 20.47 8.50 12.11
C GLU A 39 21.22 9.73 12.66
N ASN A 40 22.08 10.34 11.84
CA ASN A 40 22.84 11.54 12.19
C ASN A 40 22.07 12.85 11.89
N GLY A 41 20.78 12.77 11.60
CA GLY A 41 19.93 13.91 11.27
C GLY A 41 20.10 14.49 9.86
N LYS A 42 21.04 13.95 9.06
CA LYS A 42 21.26 14.37 7.66
C LYS A 42 20.25 13.73 6.72
N VAL A 43 19.92 14.42 5.64
CA VAL A 43 19.07 13.89 4.57
C VAL A 43 19.86 12.87 3.74
N LYS A 44 19.26 11.71 3.45
CA LYS A 44 19.78 10.70 2.53
C LYS A 44 18.76 10.38 1.44
N ILE A 45 19.27 10.06 0.26
CA ILE A 45 18.48 9.50 -0.83
C ILE A 45 18.37 7.99 -0.57
N VAL A 46 17.17 7.45 -0.72
CA VAL A 46 16.83 6.04 -0.59
C VAL A 46 16.48 5.55 -1.99
N THR A 47 17.28 4.64 -2.51
CA THR A 47 17.06 4.06 -3.84
C THR A 47 15.91 3.06 -3.78
N PRO A 48 15.28 2.73 -4.92
CA PRO A 48 14.23 1.72 -4.97
C PRO A 48 14.61 0.42 -4.26
N GLU A 49 15.83 -0.07 -4.40
CA GLU A 49 16.31 -1.34 -3.81
C GLU A 49 16.32 -1.32 -2.28
N GLU A 50 16.53 -0.15 -1.68
CA GLU A 50 16.48 0.06 -0.22
C GLU A 50 15.04 0.25 0.29
N MET A 51 14.08 0.49 -0.61
CA MET A 51 12.67 0.67 -0.27
C MET A 51 11.94 -0.67 -0.21
N ILE A 52 11.29 -0.94 0.92
CA ILE A 52 10.44 -2.13 1.11
C ILE A 52 9.30 -2.12 0.06
N PRO A 53 9.12 -3.19 -0.74
CA PRO A 53 8.03 -3.32 -1.70
C PRO A 53 6.64 -3.19 -1.05
N LEU A 54 5.66 -2.68 -1.78
CA LEU A 54 4.32 -2.46 -1.22
C LEU A 54 3.68 -3.77 -0.74
N ALA A 55 3.85 -4.86 -1.49
CA ALA A 55 3.33 -6.18 -1.14
C ALA A 55 3.82 -6.67 0.23
N GLU A 56 5.05 -6.34 0.62
CA GLU A 56 5.59 -6.70 1.93
C GLU A 56 5.02 -5.81 3.04
N LYS A 57 4.85 -4.51 2.78
CA LYS A 57 4.19 -3.59 3.72
C LYS A 57 2.74 -3.98 4.00
N LEU A 58 2.00 -4.45 3.00
CA LEU A 58 0.62 -4.88 3.16
C LEU A 58 0.53 -6.13 4.04
N LYS A 59 1.43 -7.12 3.86
CA LYS A 59 1.52 -8.30 4.74
C LYS A 59 1.83 -7.96 6.20
N GLN A 60 2.63 -6.92 6.44
CA GLN A 60 2.95 -6.45 7.80
C GLN A 60 1.76 -5.74 8.48
N ARG A 61 0.79 -5.24 7.71
CA ARG A 61 -0.41 -4.55 8.21
C ARG A 61 -1.54 -5.50 8.55
N GLU A 62 -1.48 -6.77 8.16
CA GLU A 62 -2.44 -7.76 8.64
C GLU A 62 -2.21 -7.98 10.14
N PRO A 63 -3.17 -7.62 11.01
CA PRO A 63 -2.99 -7.81 12.43
C PRO A 63 -2.91 -9.31 12.73
N LYS A 64 -1.83 -9.73 13.41
CA LYS A 64 -1.85 -10.99 14.15
C LYS A 64 -3.01 -10.93 15.15
N GLY A 65 -4.12 -11.59 14.82
CA GLY A 65 -5.22 -11.89 15.73
C GLY A 65 -5.93 -10.66 16.32
N GLN A 66 -7.08 -10.30 15.75
CA GLN A 66 -8.12 -9.64 16.53
C GLN A 66 -8.64 -10.65 17.58
N THR A 67 -8.02 -10.67 18.77
CA THR A 67 -8.68 -11.18 19.98
C THR A 67 -9.66 -10.11 20.41
N HIS A 68 -10.93 -10.24 20.02
CA HIS A 68 -12.00 -9.50 20.68
C HIS A 68 -12.05 -9.97 22.14
N ALA A 69 -11.81 -9.03 23.06
CA ALA A 69 -12.08 -9.18 24.48
C ALA A 69 -13.59 -9.25 24.74
#